data_AF-A0A7K5W6Q1-F1
#
_entry.id   AF-A0A7K5W6Q1-F1
#
_cell.length_a   1.000
_cell.length_b   1.000
_cell.length_c   1.000
_cell.angle_alpha   90.00
_cell.angle_beta   90.00
_cell.angle_gamma   90.00
#
_symmetry.space_group_name_H-M   'P 1'
#
loop_
_entity.id
_entity.type
_entity.pdbx_description
1 polymer ?
#
loop_
_entity_poly.entity_id
_entity_poly.type
_entity_poly.pdbx_seq_one_letter_code
_entity_poly.pdbx_strand_id
1 'polypeptide(L)'
;MLRCCRAGAAIAAGCPRGSLRGRRGLAMAKSKFEYVRDFEADDTVLPNCWIVVRLDGRSFHRFSEQHEFKKPNDDRALHLMTKCAQTVMQELEDIAIAYGQSDEYSFVFKKKSRWFKRRASKFMTHVVSQFSSSYVFYWKDYFKDQQLLYPPGFDGRIVLYPSNQNLKDYLSWRQADCHINNLYNTVFWMLVQRAGLTPVQAQERLQGTLAGDKNEILFSEFNINYNNEPLMYRKGTVLIWQKVNEVITKKIKLPNEEEEKEVEVTRTKTKVVPLHCDIIGDQFWEEYPEILAEDS
;
A
#
# COMPACT_ATOMS: atom_id res chain seq x y z
N MET A 1 7.28 5.14 -75.57
CA MET A 1 7.81 4.23 -76.61
C MET A 1 8.22 2.95 -75.91
N LEU A 2 7.37 1.90 -76.00
CA LEU A 2 7.59 0.69 -76.82
C LEU A 2 8.81 -0.13 -76.35
N ARG A 3 8.57 -1.31 -75.74
CA ARG A 3 8.78 -2.68 -76.31
C ARG A 3 10.28 -3.06 -76.40
N CYS A 4 10.78 -4.30 -76.27
CA CYS A 4 10.26 -5.65 -76.06
C CYS A 4 11.49 -6.59 -75.88
N CYS A 5 11.34 -7.64 -75.07
CA CYS A 5 11.83 -9.04 -75.21
C CYS A 5 12.92 -9.45 -76.24
N ARG A 6 13.90 -10.26 -75.77
CA ARG A 6 14.27 -11.67 -76.16
C ARG A 6 15.76 -11.93 -75.79
N ALA A 7 16.17 -12.93 -74.99
CA ALA A 7 16.09 -14.41 -75.03
C ALA A 7 17.29 -15.11 -75.74
N GLY A 8 17.94 -16.07 -75.05
CA GLY A 8 18.87 -17.12 -75.56
C GLY A 8 20.24 -17.17 -74.82
N ALA A 9 20.51 -18.10 -73.87
CA ALA A 9 20.98 -19.52 -73.99
C ALA A 9 22.46 -19.62 -74.48
N ALA A 10 23.42 -20.42 -73.96
CA ALA A 10 23.48 -21.49 -72.96
C ALA A 10 24.96 -21.86 -72.58
N ILE A 11 25.12 -22.55 -71.44
CA ILE A 11 26.13 -23.59 -71.05
C ILE A 11 27.64 -23.26 -70.95
N ALA A 12 28.19 -23.38 -69.74
CA ALA A 12 29.41 -24.19 -69.50
C ALA A 12 29.50 -24.62 -68.02
N ALA A 13 29.79 -25.89 -67.82
CA ALA A 13 29.85 -26.61 -66.56
C ALA A 13 31.09 -26.24 -65.72
N GLY A 14 30.95 -26.30 -64.39
CA GLY A 14 32.07 -26.15 -63.47
C GLY A 14 31.63 -26.30 -62.01
N CYS A 15 31.48 -27.53 -61.55
CA CYS A 15 31.40 -27.83 -60.12
C CYS A 15 32.82 -28.15 -59.63
N PRO A 16 33.28 -27.53 -58.52
CA PRO A 16 34.11 -28.25 -57.59
C PRO A 16 33.42 -28.36 -56.23
N ARG A 17 33.44 -29.60 -55.77
CA ARG A 17 33.04 -30.08 -54.45
C ARG A 17 33.71 -29.25 -53.34
N GLY A 18 32.89 -28.62 -52.50
CA GLY A 18 33.25 -28.15 -51.17
C GLY A 18 32.46 -28.93 -50.12
N SER A 19 33.16 -29.81 -49.41
CA SER A 19 32.65 -30.70 -48.37
C SER A 19 32.13 -29.95 -47.12
N LEU A 20 30.88 -30.27 -46.74
CA LEU A 20 30.33 -30.41 -45.38
C LEU A 20 31.18 -29.91 -44.19
N ARG A 21 30.62 -29.00 -43.38
CA ARG A 21 30.26 -29.27 -41.96
C ARG A 21 29.66 -28.05 -41.24
N GLY A 22 28.37 -28.16 -40.94
CA GLY A 22 27.70 -27.77 -39.69
C GLY A 22 28.11 -26.50 -38.95
N ARG A 23 27.27 -25.47 -39.08
CA ARG A 23 26.64 -24.83 -37.91
C ARG A 23 25.15 -24.65 -38.20
N ARG A 24 24.37 -25.73 -38.13
CA ARG A 24 23.00 -25.61 -37.64
C ARG A 24 23.15 -25.19 -36.19
N GLY A 25 23.20 -23.89 -35.93
CA GLY A 25 22.94 -23.40 -34.58
C GLY A 25 21.61 -24.01 -34.19
N LEU A 26 21.61 -24.90 -33.20
CA LEU A 26 20.36 -25.41 -32.64
C LEU A 26 19.54 -24.17 -32.28
N ALA A 27 18.44 -23.94 -33.00
CA ALA A 27 17.45 -22.99 -32.55
C ALA A 27 17.03 -23.50 -31.17
N MET A 28 17.46 -22.78 -30.13
CA MET A 28 17.22 -23.17 -28.74
C MET A 28 15.72 -23.44 -28.61
N ALA A 29 15.32 -24.57 -28.03
CA ALA A 29 13.91 -25.00 -28.06
C ALA A 29 12.92 -23.91 -27.56
N LYS A 30 13.38 -23.01 -26.67
CA LYS A 30 12.63 -21.84 -26.20
C LYS A 30 12.47 -20.71 -27.22
N SER A 31 13.42 -20.51 -28.14
CA SER A 31 13.39 -19.39 -29.10
C SER A 31 12.20 -19.48 -30.08
N LYS A 32 11.67 -20.68 -30.33
CA LYS A 32 10.43 -20.88 -31.11
C LYS A 32 9.22 -20.17 -30.48
N PHE A 33 9.23 -19.98 -29.16
CA PHE A 33 8.12 -19.40 -28.40
C PHE A 33 8.44 -18.00 -27.87
N GLU A 34 9.62 -17.43 -28.15
CA GLU A 34 10.05 -16.15 -27.56
C GLU A 34 9.19 -14.96 -28.03
N TYR A 35 8.60 -15.04 -29.22
CA TYR A 35 7.70 -14.02 -29.78
C TYR A 35 6.50 -13.70 -28.87
N VAL A 36 6.12 -14.59 -27.95
CA VAL A 36 5.00 -14.33 -27.02
C VAL A 36 5.31 -13.20 -26.04
N ARG A 37 6.59 -12.87 -25.82
CA ARG A 37 7.02 -11.75 -24.97
C ARG A 37 6.67 -10.39 -25.57
N ASP A 38 6.54 -10.32 -26.89
CA ASP A 38 6.21 -9.07 -27.61
C ASP A 38 4.75 -8.63 -27.36
N PHE A 39 3.91 -9.51 -26.80
CA PHE A 39 2.55 -9.17 -26.36
C PHE A 39 2.51 -8.51 -24.97
N GLU A 40 3.61 -8.47 -24.22
CA GLU A 40 3.69 -7.74 -22.96
C GLU A 40 3.62 -6.23 -23.24
N ALA A 41 2.55 -5.58 -22.78
CA ALA A 41 2.40 -4.13 -22.90
C ALA A 41 3.31 -3.40 -21.91
N ASP A 42 3.94 -2.31 -22.35
CA ASP A 42 4.63 -1.39 -21.47
C ASP A 42 3.61 -0.57 -20.68
N ASP A 43 3.77 -0.57 -19.35
CA ASP A 43 2.88 0.06 -18.40
C ASP A 43 3.61 1.09 -17.54
N THR A 44 4.60 1.77 -18.13
CA THR A 44 5.38 2.81 -17.47
C THR A 44 4.49 4.02 -17.15
N VAL A 45 4.49 4.44 -15.88
CA VAL A 45 3.68 5.59 -15.43
C VAL A 45 4.39 6.93 -15.66
N LEU A 46 3.60 7.98 -15.86
CA LEU A 46 4.07 9.33 -16.19
C LEU A 46 5.16 9.81 -15.21
N PRO A 47 6.32 10.30 -15.69
CA PRO A 47 7.37 10.87 -14.84
C PRO A 47 6.90 12.08 -14.04
N ASN A 48 7.65 12.42 -12.98
CA ASN A 48 7.42 13.60 -12.14
C ASN A 48 6.03 13.70 -11.49
N CYS A 49 5.29 12.59 -11.45
CA CYS A 49 4.02 12.46 -10.75
C CYS A 49 4.20 11.57 -9.52
N TRP A 50 3.52 11.93 -8.43
CA TRP A 50 3.32 11.05 -7.30
C TRP A 50 2.60 9.79 -7.77
N ILE A 51 3.02 8.65 -7.24
CA ILE A 51 2.39 7.38 -7.57
C ILE A 51 1.72 6.88 -6.30
N VAL A 52 0.41 6.78 -6.31
CA VAL A 52 -0.35 6.27 -5.19
C VAL A 52 -0.85 4.88 -5.51
N VAL A 53 -0.44 3.90 -4.70
CA VAL A 53 -1.02 2.55 -4.72
C VAL A 53 -2.00 2.45 -3.57
N ARG A 54 -3.29 2.31 -3.88
CA ARG A 54 -4.34 2.09 -2.87
C ARG A 54 -4.74 0.62 -2.86
N LEU A 55 -4.68 0.03 -1.69
CA LEU A 55 -5.18 -1.31 -1.36
C LEU A 55 -6.55 -1.23 -0.72
N ASP A 56 -7.39 -2.23 -0.97
CA ASP A 56 -8.73 -2.38 -0.40
C ASP A 56 -9.02 -3.87 -0.11
N GLY A 57 -9.56 -4.17 1.06
CA GLY A 57 -9.89 -5.52 1.48
C GLY A 57 -11.00 -6.15 0.63
N ARG A 58 -10.68 -7.21 -0.13
CA ARG A 58 -11.69 -7.84 -0.99
C ARG A 58 -12.77 -8.52 -0.16
N SER A 59 -13.99 -8.01 -0.27
CA SER A 59 -15.17 -8.52 0.46
C SER A 59 -14.94 -8.54 1.98
N PHE A 60 -14.29 -7.51 2.50
CA PHE A 60 -13.90 -7.45 3.92
C PHE A 60 -15.08 -7.38 4.90
N HIS A 61 -16.27 -7.00 4.43
CA HIS A 61 -17.49 -7.10 5.22
C HIS A 61 -17.74 -8.55 5.69
N ARG A 62 -17.74 -9.51 4.76
CA ARG A 62 -17.84 -10.94 5.04
C ARG A 62 -16.66 -11.42 5.88
N PHE A 63 -15.44 -10.97 5.57
CA PHE A 63 -14.26 -11.34 6.34
C PHE A 63 -14.39 -10.93 7.81
N SER A 64 -14.84 -9.70 8.06
CA SER A 64 -15.02 -9.16 9.41
C SER A 64 -16.12 -9.87 10.19
N GLU A 65 -17.18 -10.33 9.52
CA GLU A 65 -18.26 -11.09 10.14
C GLU A 65 -17.79 -12.50 10.51
N GLN A 66 -17.14 -13.21 9.59
CA GLN A 66 -16.68 -14.58 9.82
C GLN A 66 -15.55 -14.67 10.86
N HIS A 67 -14.78 -13.59 11.06
CA HIS A 67 -13.73 -13.51 12.08
C HIS A 67 -14.14 -12.70 13.31
N GLU A 68 -15.44 -12.41 13.46
CA GLU A 68 -16.02 -11.79 14.67
C GLU A 68 -15.32 -10.48 15.07
N PHE A 69 -15.16 -9.59 14.11
CA PHE A 69 -14.58 -8.28 14.37
C PHE A 69 -15.51 -7.46 15.26
N LYS A 70 -14.93 -6.78 16.25
CA LYS A 70 -15.63 -5.81 17.07
C LYS A 70 -16.18 -4.69 16.17
N LYS A 71 -17.39 -4.25 16.49
CA LYS A 71 -18.08 -3.16 15.81
C LYS A 71 -18.30 -2.01 16.79
N PRO A 72 -18.12 -0.74 16.38
CA PRO A 72 -17.85 -0.29 15.01
C PRO A 72 -16.41 -0.53 14.52
N ASN A 73 -15.44 -0.61 15.43
CA ASN A 73 -14.02 -0.75 15.12
C ASN A 73 -13.38 -1.89 15.92
N ASP A 74 -12.37 -2.55 15.34
CA ASP A 74 -11.58 -3.59 16.00
C ASP A 74 -10.09 -3.22 15.99
N ASP A 75 -9.54 -2.95 17.17
CA ASP A 75 -8.12 -2.60 17.33
C ASP A 75 -7.18 -3.67 16.77
N ARG A 76 -7.53 -4.95 16.90
CA ARG A 76 -6.69 -6.06 16.41
C ARG A 76 -6.54 -5.96 14.91
N ALA A 77 -7.65 -5.69 14.21
CA ALA A 77 -7.68 -5.54 12.76
C ALA A 77 -6.90 -4.30 12.30
N LEU A 78 -7.13 -3.15 12.93
CA LEU A 78 -6.51 -1.89 12.55
C LEU A 78 -4.99 -1.89 12.81
N HIS A 79 -4.56 -2.45 13.95
CA HIS A 79 -3.14 -2.60 14.24
C HIS A 79 -2.47 -3.63 13.33
N LEU A 80 -3.14 -4.73 12.97
CA LEU A 80 -2.64 -5.67 11.97
C LEU A 80 -2.45 -5.00 10.60
N MET A 81 -3.45 -4.25 10.12
CA MET A 81 -3.36 -3.48 8.86
C MET A 81 -2.18 -2.50 8.89
N THR A 82 -2.00 -1.79 10.02
CA THR A 82 -0.88 -0.87 10.22
C THR A 82 0.46 -1.59 10.18
N LYS A 83 0.58 -2.76 10.82
CA LYS A 83 1.81 -3.57 10.81
C LYS A 83 2.14 -4.08 9.41
N CYS A 84 1.14 -4.46 8.63
CA CYS A 84 1.31 -4.83 7.23
C CYS A 84 1.85 -3.65 6.42
N ALA A 85 1.26 -2.45 6.59
CA ALA A 85 1.72 -1.25 5.91
C ALA A 85 3.13 -0.82 6.32
N GLN A 86 3.49 -0.93 7.60
CA GLN A 86 4.87 -0.71 8.06
C GLN A 86 5.84 -1.69 7.37
N THR A 87 5.45 -2.95 7.24
CA THR A 87 6.27 -3.96 6.56
C THR A 87 6.44 -3.62 5.08
N VAL A 88 5.38 -3.19 4.39
CA VAL A 88 5.46 -2.71 3.00
C VAL A 88 6.42 -1.52 2.89
N MET A 89 6.33 -0.54 3.78
CA MET A 89 7.24 0.60 3.77
C MET A 89 8.69 0.22 4.09
N GLN A 90 8.92 -0.78 4.93
CA GLN A 90 10.27 -1.22 5.31
C GLN A 90 10.95 -2.06 4.22
N GLU A 91 10.19 -2.88 3.51
CA GLU A 91 10.70 -3.81 2.49
C GLU A 91 10.76 -3.19 1.09
N LEU A 92 9.91 -2.20 0.81
CA LEU A 92 9.90 -1.50 -0.47
C LEU A 92 10.59 -0.14 -0.37
N GLU A 93 11.09 0.33 -1.51
CA GLU A 93 11.82 1.58 -1.62
C GLU A 93 10.90 2.73 -2.06
N ASP A 94 11.37 3.97 -1.88
CA ASP A 94 10.75 5.20 -2.38
C ASP A 94 9.33 5.54 -1.88
N ILE A 95 8.80 4.86 -0.86
CA ILE A 95 7.53 5.24 -0.23
C ILE A 95 7.77 6.43 0.71
N ALA A 96 7.12 7.56 0.46
CA ALA A 96 7.26 8.78 1.25
C ALA A 96 6.33 8.80 2.48
N ILE A 97 5.07 8.43 2.27
CA ILE A 97 4.01 8.43 3.28
C ILE A 97 3.02 7.31 2.95
N ALA A 98 2.39 6.73 3.98
CA ALA A 98 1.24 5.87 3.79
C ALA A 98 0.09 6.28 4.73
N TYR A 99 -1.14 6.08 4.30
CA TYR A 99 -2.34 6.39 5.08
C TYR A 99 -3.33 5.23 5.01
N GLY A 100 -3.83 4.77 6.16
CA GLY A 100 -4.77 3.67 6.26
C GLY A 100 -5.97 3.99 7.14
N GLN A 101 -7.12 3.45 6.76
CA GLN A 101 -8.39 3.53 7.49
C GLN A 101 -9.25 2.31 7.13
N SER A 102 -10.05 1.82 8.08
CA SER A 102 -10.87 0.60 7.90
C SER A 102 -10.04 -0.57 7.32
N ASP A 103 -10.39 -1.01 6.12
CA ASP A 103 -9.82 -2.11 5.34
C ASP A 103 -9.02 -1.61 4.11
N GLU A 104 -8.73 -0.30 4.02
CA GLU A 104 -7.90 0.28 2.96
C GLU A 104 -6.56 0.84 3.48
N TYR A 105 -5.55 0.83 2.59
CA TYR A 105 -4.26 1.48 2.81
C TYR A 105 -3.73 2.09 1.52
N SER A 106 -3.25 3.33 1.59
CA SER A 106 -2.69 4.08 0.46
C SER A 106 -1.19 4.28 0.68
N PHE A 107 -0.37 3.91 -0.30
CA PHE A 107 1.08 4.08 -0.29
C PHE A 107 1.49 5.08 -1.35
N VAL A 108 2.21 6.13 -0.96
CA VAL A 108 2.61 7.21 -1.85
C VAL A 108 4.09 7.08 -2.16
N PHE A 109 4.43 6.73 -3.39
CA PHE A 109 5.80 6.71 -3.87
C PHE A 109 6.23 8.07 -4.39
N LYS A 110 7.50 8.41 -4.16
CA LYS A 110 8.14 9.67 -4.56
C LYS A 110 8.00 9.95 -6.06
N LYS A 111 7.76 11.22 -6.40
CA LYS A 111 7.67 11.72 -7.79
C LYS A 111 8.81 11.27 -8.69
N LYS A 112 10.05 11.36 -8.19
CA LYS A 112 11.28 11.05 -8.91
C LYS A 112 11.65 9.56 -8.88
N SER A 113 10.84 8.71 -8.23
CA SER A 113 11.12 7.27 -8.13
C SER A 113 11.37 6.66 -9.50
N ARG A 114 12.44 5.87 -9.59
CA ARG A 114 12.78 5.07 -10.79
C ARG A 114 12.61 3.58 -10.53
N TRP A 115 12.02 3.23 -9.39
CA TRP A 115 11.82 1.85 -8.97
C TRP A 115 11.08 1.07 -10.05
N PHE A 116 11.64 -0.08 -10.42
CA PHE A 116 11.17 -0.92 -11.54
C PHE A 116 10.87 -0.17 -12.85
N LYS A 117 11.68 0.83 -13.20
CA LYS A 117 11.47 1.68 -14.39
C LYS A 117 10.10 2.35 -14.42
N ARG A 118 9.49 2.56 -13.26
CA ARG A 118 8.14 3.11 -13.09
C ARG A 118 7.02 2.27 -13.69
N ARG A 119 7.17 0.94 -13.80
CA ARG A 119 6.10 0.06 -14.28
C ARG A 119 4.96 -0.06 -13.27
N ALA A 120 3.74 0.30 -13.68
CA ALA A 120 2.55 0.28 -12.83
C ALA A 120 2.31 -1.08 -12.16
N SER A 121 2.40 -2.16 -12.95
CA SER A 121 2.24 -3.54 -12.50
C SER A 121 3.21 -3.90 -11.38
N LYS A 122 4.43 -3.36 -11.39
CA LYS A 122 5.44 -3.65 -10.36
C LYS A 122 5.10 -2.96 -9.05
N PHE A 123 4.72 -1.67 -9.07
CA PHE A 123 4.24 -1.03 -7.85
C PHE A 123 3.04 -1.77 -7.26
N MET A 124 2.02 -2.06 -8.08
CA MET A 124 0.80 -2.73 -7.60
C MET A 124 1.08 -4.12 -7.04
N THR A 125 1.75 -4.99 -7.81
CA THR A 125 1.95 -6.39 -7.40
C THR A 125 2.87 -6.52 -6.19
N HIS A 126 3.94 -5.73 -6.09
CA HIS A 126 4.82 -5.78 -4.92
C HIS A 126 4.12 -5.26 -3.66
N VAL A 127 3.36 -4.16 -3.74
CA VAL A 127 2.60 -3.64 -2.60
C VAL A 127 1.52 -4.64 -2.17
N VAL A 128 0.68 -5.12 -3.09
CA VAL A 128 -0.42 -6.07 -2.80
C VAL A 128 0.12 -7.37 -2.20
N SER A 129 1.16 -7.96 -2.81
CA SER A 129 1.70 -9.25 -2.36
C SER A 129 2.40 -9.15 -1.01
N GLN A 130 3.19 -8.09 -0.78
CA GLN A 130 3.86 -7.87 0.50
C GLN A 130 2.85 -7.58 1.61
N PHE A 131 1.79 -6.81 1.32
CA PHE A 131 0.73 -6.55 2.28
C PHE A 131 -0.06 -7.82 2.63
N SER A 132 -0.49 -8.57 1.61
CA SER A 132 -1.29 -9.80 1.79
C SER A 132 -0.53 -10.88 2.55
N SER A 133 0.75 -11.08 2.23
CA SER A 133 1.60 -12.04 2.94
C SER A 133 1.84 -11.62 4.39
N SER A 134 2.10 -10.32 4.62
CA SER A 134 2.24 -9.77 5.97
C SER A 134 0.96 -9.94 6.80
N TYR A 135 -0.22 -9.78 6.18
CA TYR A 135 -1.51 -9.91 6.88
C TYR A 135 -1.70 -11.31 7.46
N VAL A 136 -1.38 -12.34 6.68
CA VAL A 136 -1.44 -13.73 7.15
C VAL A 136 -0.32 -14.02 8.15
N PHE A 137 0.89 -13.52 7.90
CA PHE A 137 2.07 -13.78 8.72
C PHE A 137 1.92 -13.23 10.13
N TYR A 138 1.50 -11.97 10.27
CA TYR A 138 1.34 -11.30 11.56
C TYR A 138 -0.03 -11.52 12.21
N TRP A 139 -0.94 -12.26 11.58
CA TRP A 139 -2.30 -12.47 12.11
C TRP A 139 -2.30 -12.90 13.57
N LYS A 140 -1.48 -13.90 13.92
CA LYS A 140 -1.43 -14.48 15.29
C LYS A 140 -0.91 -13.52 16.35
N ASP A 141 -0.18 -12.47 15.97
CA ASP A 141 0.33 -11.48 16.91
C ASP A 141 -0.79 -10.58 17.45
N TYR A 142 -1.83 -10.36 16.63
CA TYR A 142 -2.98 -9.49 16.95
C TYR A 142 -4.25 -10.28 17.27
N PHE A 143 -4.47 -11.41 16.59
CA PHE A 143 -5.58 -12.31 16.79
C PHE A 143 -5.08 -13.60 17.44
N LYS A 144 -4.82 -13.53 18.76
CA LYS A 144 -4.26 -14.64 19.54
C LYS A 144 -5.19 -15.84 19.63
N ASP A 145 -6.47 -15.56 19.91
CA ASP A 145 -7.48 -16.59 20.16
C ASP A 145 -8.34 -16.91 18.93
N GLN A 146 -8.32 -16.03 17.91
CA GLN A 146 -9.11 -16.18 16.69
C GLN A 146 -8.24 -16.75 15.58
N GLN A 147 -8.56 -17.95 15.11
CA GLN A 147 -7.89 -18.53 13.96
C GLN A 147 -8.30 -17.81 12.66
N LEU A 148 -7.33 -17.61 11.77
CA LEU A 148 -7.60 -17.18 10.40
C LEU A 148 -8.28 -18.32 9.64
N LEU A 149 -9.55 -18.12 9.25
CA LEU A 149 -10.38 -19.15 8.63
C LEU A 149 -10.02 -19.37 7.16
N TYR A 150 -9.63 -18.31 6.45
CA TYR A 150 -9.21 -18.36 5.05
C TYR A 150 -8.27 -17.20 4.72
N PRO A 151 -7.37 -17.35 3.73
CA PRO A 151 -6.49 -16.26 3.32
C PRO A 151 -7.30 -15.13 2.65
N PRO A 152 -7.18 -13.87 3.12
CA PRO A 152 -7.87 -12.75 2.52
C PRO A 152 -7.23 -12.36 1.18
N GLY A 153 -8.00 -11.68 0.34
CA GLY A 153 -7.50 -11.02 -0.86
C GLY A 153 -7.59 -9.50 -0.71
N PHE A 154 -6.73 -8.78 -1.43
CA PHE A 154 -6.74 -7.33 -1.50
C PHE A 154 -6.81 -6.88 -2.96
N ASP A 155 -7.70 -5.95 -3.26
CA ASP A 155 -7.67 -5.19 -4.51
C ASP A 155 -6.58 -4.12 -4.42
N GLY A 156 -5.98 -3.78 -5.55
CA GLY A 156 -4.93 -2.78 -5.65
C GLY A 156 -5.10 -1.96 -6.91
N ARG A 157 -5.06 -0.64 -6.77
CA ARG A 157 -5.07 0.28 -7.91
C ARG A 157 -3.99 1.33 -7.79
N ILE A 158 -3.55 1.84 -8.93
CA ILE A 158 -2.56 2.91 -9.04
C ILE A 158 -3.21 4.18 -9.55
N VAL A 159 -2.85 5.32 -8.95
CA VAL A 159 -3.31 6.66 -9.37
C VAL A 159 -2.12 7.60 -9.38
N LEU A 160 -2.04 8.47 -10.38
CA LEU A 160 -0.97 9.44 -10.53
C LEU A 160 -1.45 10.84 -10.17
N TYR A 161 -0.68 11.56 -9.35
CA TYR A 161 -0.97 12.94 -8.99
C TYR A 161 0.20 13.85 -9.41
N PRO A 162 -0.03 14.86 -10.29
CA PRO A 162 1.06 15.65 -10.86
C PRO A 162 1.62 16.69 -9.89
N SER A 163 0.80 17.23 -8.99
CA SER A 163 1.20 18.29 -8.04
C SER A 163 1.15 17.82 -6.59
N ASN A 164 1.83 18.55 -5.70
CA ASN A 164 1.75 18.30 -4.26
C ASN A 164 0.34 18.61 -3.74
N GLN A 165 -0.33 19.62 -4.29
CA GLN A 165 -1.70 19.94 -3.92
C GLN A 165 -2.66 18.77 -4.23
N ASN A 166 -2.58 18.16 -5.41
CA ASN A 166 -3.44 17.03 -5.73
C ASN A 166 -3.20 15.81 -4.82
N LEU A 167 -1.96 15.60 -4.39
CA LEU A 167 -1.64 14.56 -3.41
C LEU A 167 -2.24 14.88 -2.03
N LYS A 168 -2.08 16.13 -1.56
CA LYS A 168 -2.70 16.59 -0.30
C LYS A 168 -4.21 16.42 -0.36
N ASP A 169 -4.86 16.88 -1.43
CA ASP A 169 -6.31 16.75 -1.62
C ASP A 169 -6.77 15.29 -1.61
N TYR A 170 -6.00 14.39 -2.22
CA TYR A 170 -6.27 12.96 -2.17
C TYR A 170 -6.22 12.41 -0.74
N LEU A 171 -5.16 12.70 0.02
CA LEU A 171 -5.01 12.22 1.39
C LEU A 171 -6.07 12.84 2.32
N SER A 172 -6.38 14.13 2.13
CA SER A 172 -7.49 14.82 2.80
C SER A 172 -8.83 14.18 2.50
N TRP A 173 -9.07 13.79 1.24
CA TRP A 173 -10.28 13.07 0.85
C TRP A 173 -10.38 11.71 1.55
N ARG A 174 -9.28 10.96 1.67
CA ARG A 174 -9.27 9.69 2.42
C ARG A 174 -9.49 9.89 3.92
N GLN A 175 -8.96 10.96 4.52
CA GLN A 175 -9.17 11.25 5.93
C GLN A 175 -10.59 11.77 6.23
N ALA A 176 -11.16 12.59 5.34
CA ALA A 176 -12.55 13.01 5.45
C ALA A 176 -13.52 11.81 5.34
N ASP A 177 -13.24 10.87 4.42
CA ASP A 177 -13.99 9.62 4.28
C ASP A 177 -13.94 8.77 5.57
N CYS A 178 -12.77 8.62 6.18
CA CYS A 178 -12.60 7.97 7.49
C CYS A 178 -13.49 8.62 8.56
N HIS A 179 -13.51 9.95 8.64
CA HIS A 179 -14.30 10.66 9.64
C HIS A 179 -15.81 10.44 9.45
N ILE A 180 -16.30 10.53 8.20
CA ILE A 180 -17.71 10.34 7.85
C ILE A 180 -18.15 8.91 8.17
N ASN A 181 -17.37 7.93 7.71
CA ASN A 181 -17.68 6.51 7.89
C ASN A 181 -17.62 6.11 9.36
N ASN A 182 -16.61 6.57 10.11
CA ASN A 182 -16.50 6.25 11.53
C ASN A 182 -17.64 6.85 12.36
N LEU A 183 -18.03 8.11 12.10
CA LEU A 183 -19.17 8.73 12.81
C LEU A 183 -20.47 7.97 12.52
N TYR A 184 -20.72 7.64 11.25
CA TYR A 184 -21.89 6.85 10.86
C TYR A 184 -21.89 5.46 11.49
N ASN A 185 -20.78 4.72 11.38
CA ASN A 185 -20.68 3.37 11.92
C ASN A 185 -20.80 3.35 13.45
N THR A 186 -20.25 4.34 14.13
CA THR A 186 -20.33 4.43 15.60
C THR A 186 -21.79 4.57 16.03
N VAL A 187 -22.53 5.54 15.49
CA VAL A 187 -23.94 5.70 15.86
C VAL A 187 -24.80 4.51 15.39
N PHE A 188 -24.52 3.96 14.20
CA PHE A 188 -25.23 2.80 13.68
C PHE A 188 -25.11 1.58 14.59
N TRP A 189 -23.88 1.22 14.99
CA TRP A 189 -23.66 0.05 15.84
C TRP A 189 -24.13 0.27 17.27
N MET A 190 -24.11 1.51 17.76
CA MET A 190 -24.69 1.86 19.05
C MET A 190 -26.22 1.66 19.06
N LEU A 191 -26.91 2.07 18.00
CA LEU A 191 -28.34 1.81 17.81
C LEU A 191 -28.65 0.31 17.75
N VAL A 192 -27.84 -0.47 17.03
CA VAL A 192 -28.04 -1.92 16.92
C VAL A 192 -27.75 -2.64 18.25
N GLN A 193 -26.62 -2.35 18.88
CA GLN A 193 -26.14 -3.12 20.04
C GLN A 193 -26.75 -2.66 21.37
N ARG A 194 -26.97 -1.36 21.57
CA ARG A 194 -27.47 -0.81 22.84
C ARG A 194 -28.96 -0.48 22.81
N ALA A 195 -29.47 0.06 21.71
CA ALA A 195 -30.91 0.33 21.57
C ALA A 195 -31.70 -0.88 21.04
N GLY A 196 -31.02 -1.96 20.64
CA GLY A 196 -31.66 -3.21 20.19
C GLY A 196 -32.36 -3.08 18.83
N LEU A 197 -32.04 -2.06 18.04
CA LEU A 197 -32.62 -1.90 16.70
C LEU A 197 -32.07 -2.96 15.75
N THR A 198 -32.88 -3.36 14.78
CA THR A 198 -32.39 -4.14 13.64
C THR A 198 -31.50 -3.27 12.74
N PRO A 199 -30.57 -3.85 11.95
CA PRO A 199 -29.75 -3.10 11.00
C PRO A 199 -30.57 -2.20 10.04
N VAL A 200 -31.74 -2.69 9.61
CA VAL A 200 -32.64 -1.94 8.72
C VAL A 200 -33.22 -0.72 9.44
N GLN A 201 -33.72 -0.88 10.67
CA GLN A 201 -34.26 0.22 11.46
C GLN A 201 -33.19 1.26 11.81
N ALA A 202 -31.97 0.82 12.14
CA ALA A 202 -30.85 1.73 12.40
C ALA A 202 -30.48 2.53 11.14
N GLN A 203 -30.49 1.90 9.97
CA GLN A 203 -30.24 2.58 8.70
C GLN A 203 -31.33 3.62 8.38
N GLU A 204 -32.61 3.26 8.52
CA GLU A 204 -33.75 4.16 8.34
C GLU A 204 -33.68 5.36 9.30
N ARG A 205 -33.34 5.12 10.58
CA ARG A 205 -33.20 6.16 11.60
C ARG A 205 -32.11 7.17 11.27
N LEU A 206 -31.03 6.72 10.64
CA LEU A 206 -29.90 7.56 10.24
C LEU A 206 -30.05 8.16 8.85
N GLN A 207 -31.05 7.75 8.07
CA GLN A 207 -31.26 8.26 6.73
C GLN A 207 -31.59 9.76 6.76
N GLY A 208 -30.88 10.55 5.95
CA GLY A 208 -31.06 12.01 5.87
C GLY A 208 -30.48 12.81 7.04
N THR A 209 -29.94 12.15 8.08
CA THR A 209 -29.31 12.86 9.20
C THR A 209 -27.99 13.52 8.80
N LEU A 210 -27.68 14.66 9.40
CA LEU A 210 -26.41 15.36 9.25
C LEU A 210 -25.37 14.86 10.28
N ALA A 211 -24.17 15.44 10.28
CA ALA A 211 -23.13 15.09 11.25
C ALA A 211 -23.49 15.57 12.67
N GLY A 212 -24.14 16.73 12.80
CA GLY A 212 -24.62 17.26 14.09
C GLY A 212 -25.61 16.31 14.75
N ASP A 213 -26.63 15.87 14.01
CA ASP A 213 -27.66 14.94 14.50
C ASP A 213 -27.06 13.62 15.00
N LYS A 214 -26.06 13.06 14.29
CA LYS A 214 -25.39 11.82 14.72
C LYS A 214 -24.62 12.00 16.03
N ASN A 215 -23.97 13.14 16.22
CA ASN A 215 -23.31 13.46 17.48
C ASN A 215 -24.33 13.64 18.61
N GLU A 216 -25.47 14.28 18.32
CA GLU A 216 -26.55 14.45 19.29
C GLU A 216 -27.17 13.11 19.70
N ILE A 217 -27.41 12.20 18.76
CA ILE A 217 -27.88 10.83 19.07
C ILE A 217 -26.88 10.11 19.97
N LEU A 218 -25.58 10.15 19.63
CA LEU A 218 -24.52 9.53 20.44
C LEU A 218 -24.50 10.08 21.87
N PHE A 219 -24.63 11.40 22.02
CA PHE A 219 -24.56 12.06 23.32
C PHE A 219 -25.84 11.84 24.14
N SER A 220 -27.01 12.14 23.58
CA SER A 220 -28.27 12.14 24.30
C SER A 220 -28.79 10.75 24.62
N GLU A 221 -28.67 9.79 23.68
CA GLU A 221 -29.24 8.44 23.87
C GLU A 221 -28.23 7.48 24.51
N PHE A 222 -26.93 7.68 24.28
CA PHE A 222 -25.90 6.73 24.72
C PHE A 222 -24.86 7.31 25.69
N ASN A 223 -24.93 8.62 25.98
CA ASN A 223 -23.93 9.34 26.78
C ASN A 223 -22.50 9.16 26.26
N ILE A 224 -22.34 9.13 24.92
CA ILE A 224 -21.05 9.00 24.23
C ILE A 224 -20.69 10.32 23.58
N ASN A 225 -19.53 10.86 23.95
CA ASN A 225 -18.94 11.99 23.25
C ASN A 225 -17.99 11.49 22.16
N TYR A 226 -18.39 11.63 20.89
CA TYR A 226 -17.59 11.20 19.74
C TYR A 226 -16.18 11.81 19.74
N ASN A 227 -16.00 13.03 20.26
CA ASN A 227 -14.68 13.66 20.31
C ASN A 227 -13.71 12.98 21.29
N ASN A 228 -14.20 12.10 22.17
CA ASN A 228 -13.39 11.31 23.08
C ASN A 228 -13.08 9.92 22.52
N GLU A 229 -13.67 9.53 21.37
CA GLU A 229 -13.31 8.27 20.71
C GLU A 229 -11.81 8.28 20.31
N PRO A 230 -11.15 7.10 20.30
CA PRO A 230 -9.76 6.99 19.92
C PRO A 230 -9.43 7.70 18.59
N LEU A 231 -8.31 8.41 18.58
CA LEU A 231 -7.87 9.16 17.38
C LEU A 231 -7.66 8.23 16.19
N MET A 232 -7.19 7.00 16.40
CA MET A 232 -7.02 6.00 15.35
C MET A 232 -8.33 5.73 14.59
N TYR A 233 -9.48 5.71 15.27
CA TYR A 233 -10.78 5.49 14.63
C TYR A 233 -11.26 6.74 13.89
N ARG A 234 -11.01 7.93 14.45
CA ARG A 234 -11.52 9.19 13.90
C ARG A 234 -10.67 9.78 12.79
N LYS A 235 -9.38 9.51 12.79
CA LYS A 235 -8.37 10.12 11.91
C LYS A 235 -7.61 9.10 11.06
N GLY A 236 -7.80 7.81 11.30
CA GLY A 236 -7.02 6.76 10.65
C GLY A 236 -5.57 6.69 11.17
N THR A 237 -4.71 6.06 10.39
CA THR A 237 -3.28 5.91 10.72
C THR A 237 -2.43 6.42 9.57
N VAL A 238 -1.59 7.40 9.88
CA VAL A 238 -0.56 7.92 8.99
C VAL A 238 0.76 7.24 9.34
N LEU A 239 1.51 6.79 8.35
CA LEU A 239 2.86 6.26 8.49
C LEU A 239 3.85 7.18 7.79
N ILE A 240 4.84 7.64 8.55
CA ILE A 240 5.96 8.44 8.03
C ILE A 240 7.29 7.90 8.52
N TRP A 241 8.35 8.29 7.84
CA TRP A 241 9.71 7.98 8.25
C TRP A 241 10.21 9.02 9.26
N GLN A 242 10.62 8.57 10.45
CA GLN A 242 11.24 9.43 11.46
C GLN A 242 12.60 8.89 11.88
N LYS A 243 13.52 9.80 12.19
CA LYS A 243 14.83 9.47 12.78
C LYS A 243 14.65 9.26 14.28
N VAL A 244 14.81 8.01 14.72
CA VAL A 244 14.72 7.62 16.13
C VAL A 244 16.12 7.32 16.65
N ASN A 245 16.47 7.92 17.79
CA ASN A 245 17.72 7.62 18.50
C ASN A 245 17.52 6.39 19.38
N GLU A 246 18.22 5.29 19.07
CA GLU A 246 18.25 4.09 19.91
C GLU A 246 19.53 4.09 20.74
N VAL A 247 19.40 3.98 22.06
CA VAL A 247 20.53 3.73 22.95
C VAL A 247 20.76 2.22 23.00
N ILE A 248 21.94 1.77 22.58
CA ILE A 248 22.33 0.37 22.60
C ILE A 248 23.53 0.22 23.53
N THR A 249 23.41 -0.66 24.52
CA THR A 249 24.53 -1.05 25.38
C THR A 249 25.43 -2.00 24.59
N LYS A 250 26.67 -1.58 24.33
CA LYS A 250 27.70 -2.43 23.72
C LYS A 250 28.74 -2.79 24.77
N LYS A 251 29.11 -4.07 24.80
CA LYS A 251 30.30 -4.51 25.54
C LYS A 251 31.53 -4.26 24.67
N ILE A 252 32.42 -3.40 25.15
CA ILE A 252 33.66 -3.07 24.45
C ILE A 252 34.82 -3.52 25.34
N LYS A 253 35.73 -4.30 24.76
CA LYS A 253 37.01 -4.64 25.39
C LYS A 253 38.08 -3.66 24.92
N LEU A 254 38.57 -2.83 25.84
CA LEU A 254 39.65 -1.89 25.54
C LEU A 254 41.00 -2.64 25.44
N PRO A 255 41.94 -2.20 24.60
CA PRO A 255 43.20 -2.93 24.36
C PRO A 255 44.05 -3.21 25.61
N ASN A 256 43.83 -2.47 26.71
CA ASN A 256 44.61 -2.53 27.95
C ASN A 256 43.79 -2.97 29.18
N GLU A 257 42.56 -3.47 29.01
CA GLU A 257 41.70 -3.90 30.12
C GLU A 257 41.22 -5.34 29.91
N GLU A 258 41.33 -6.17 30.96
CA GLU A 258 40.88 -7.57 30.90
C GLU A 258 39.35 -7.69 30.94
N GLU A 259 38.67 -6.72 31.56
CA GLU A 259 37.22 -6.68 31.75
C GLU A 259 36.50 -5.92 30.62
N GLU A 260 35.35 -6.45 30.20
CA GLU A 260 34.46 -5.79 29.23
C GLU A 260 33.71 -4.65 29.91
N LYS A 261 33.81 -3.44 29.35
CA LYS A 261 33.01 -2.30 29.80
C LYS A 261 31.74 -2.18 28.97
N GLU A 262 30.62 -2.00 29.64
CA GLU A 262 29.35 -1.63 29.02
C GLU A 262 29.36 -0.15 28.69
N VAL A 263 29.31 0.18 27.39
CA VAL A 263 29.24 1.54 26.88
C VAL A 263 27.91 1.73 26.17
N GLU A 264 27.17 2.76 26.57
CA GLU A 264 25.97 3.18 25.87
C GLU A 264 26.34 3.93 24.59
N VAL A 265 25.85 3.43 23.45
CA VAL A 265 26.06 4.06 22.14
C VAL A 265 24.70 4.44 21.56
N THR A 266 24.50 5.73 21.34
CA THR A 266 23.33 6.25 20.65
C THR A 266 23.48 6.08 19.14
N ARG A 267 22.59 5.29 18.52
CA ARG A 267 22.51 5.11 17.07
C ARG A 267 21.20 5.68 16.55
N THR A 268 21.29 6.65 15.65
CA THR A 268 20.12 7.15 14.92
C THR A 268 19.74 6.15 13.82
N LYS A 269 18.48 5.70 13.82
CA LYS A 269 17.90 4.87 12.76
C LYS A 269 16.61 5.51 12.24
N THR A 270 16.39 5.43 10.95
CA THR A 270 15.12 5.83 10.35
C THR A 270 14.12 4.69 10.51
N LYS A 271 12.95 4.97 11.07
CA LYS A 271 11.87 4.01 11.30
C LYS A 271 10.54 4.54 10.78
N VAL A 272 9.65 3.62 10.42
CA VAL A 272 8.27 3.94 10.05
C VAL A 272 7.43 4.05 11.32
N VAL A 273 6.93 5.25 11.62
CA VAL A 273 6.20 5.56 12.86
C VAL A 273 4.71 5.82 12.55
N PRO A 274 3.78 5.20 13.31
CA PRO A 274 2.36 5.50 13.20
C PRO A 274 1.98 6.79 13.95
N LEU A 275 1.19 7.62 13.28
CA LEU A 275 0.60 8.86 13.80
C LEU A 275 -0.91 8.85 13.56
N HIS A 276 -1.67 9.39 14.53
CA HIS A 276 -3.12 9.55 14.46
C HIS A 276 -3.48 11.03 14.57
N CYS A 277 -3.14 11.80 13.54
CA CYS A 277 -3.28 13.26 13.51
C CYS A 277 -4.08 13.71 12.29
N ASP A 278 -4.47 14.98 12.29
CA ASP A 278 -5.09 15.61 11.13
C ASP A 278 -4.03 15.87 10.06
N ILE A 279 -4.28 15.43 8.82
CA ILE A 279 -3.45 15.68 7.64
C ILE A 279 -4.17 16.53 6.60
N ILE A 280 -5.39 17.00 6.93
CA ILE A 280 -6.19 17.89 6.09
C ILE A 280 -5.64 19.32 6.20
N GLY A 281 -5.37 19.76 7.43
CA GLY A 281 -4.77 21.06 7.72
C GLY A 281 -3.29 21.13 7.33
N ASP A 282 -2.79 22.36 7.19
CA ASP A 282 -1.40 22.61 6.77
C ASP A 282 -0.36 22.27 7.85
N GLN A 283 -0.75 22.27 9.13
CA GLN A 283 0.15 22.02 10.27
C GLN A 283 0.98 20.74 10.11
N PHE A 284 0.36 19.63 9.68
CA PHE A 284 1.09 18.38 9.46
C PHE A 284 2.15 18.51 8.36
N TRP A 285 1.83 19.21 7.28
CA TRP A 285 2.73 19.40 6.15
C TRP A 285 3.85 20.39 6.44
N GLU A 286 3.62 21.34 7.33
CA GLU A 286 4.63 22.26 7.87
C GLU A 286 5.57 21.57 8.87
N GLU A 287 5.06 20.62 9.65
CA GLU A 287 5.85 19.82 10.60
C GLU A 287 6.72 18.78 9.89
N TYR A 288 6.24 18.21 8.78
CA TYR A 288 6.94 17.19 7.98
C TYR A 288 7.14 17.60 6.51
N PRO A 289 7.86 18.71 6.24
CA PRO A 289 8.02 19.24 4.88
C PRO A 289 8.83 18.30 3.97
N GLU A 290 9.66 17.42 4.54
CA GLU A 290 10.48 16.45 3.82
C GLU A 290 9.66 15.42 3.03
N ILE A 291 8.39 15.20 3.38
CA ILE A 291 7.50 14.28 2.67
C ILE A 291 7.22 14.80 1.26
N LEU A 292 7.05 16.12 1.13
CA LEU A 292 6.71 16.80 -0.12
C LEU A 292 7.93 17.43 -0.80
N ALA A 293 9.05 17.51 -0.10
CA ALA A 293 10.31 18.01 -0.64
C ALA A 293 10.76 17.16 -1.83
N GLU A 294 11.25 17.83 -2.85
CA GLU A 294 11.97 17.12 -3.90
C GLU A 294 13.34 16.73 -3.33
N ASP A 295 13.67 15.43 -3.34
CA ASP A 295 15.06 15.01 -3.12
C ASP A 295 15.94 15.85 -4.07
N SER A 296 16.88 16.59 -3.46
CA SER A 296 17.85 17.46 -4.14
C SER A 296 18.81 16.64 -4.99
#